data_AF-A0A9D4Y5V5-F1
#
_entry.id   AF-A0A9D4Y5V5-F1
#
_cell.length_a   1.000
_cell.length_b   1.000
_cell.length_c   1.000
_cell.angle_alpha   90.00
_cell.angle_beta   90.00
_cell.angle_gamma   90.00
#
_symmetry.space_group_name_H-M   'P 1'
#
loop_
_entity.id
_entity.type
_entity.pdbx_description
1 polymer ?
#
loop_
_entity_poly.entity_id
_entity_poly.type
_entity_poly.pdbx_seq_one_letter_code
_entity_poly.pdbx_strand_id
1 'polypeptide(L)'
;MMFTNKEMIRDVFKDYDMENQKNVFINKSGITCFHVIACIWNIKKQPEDYVAARYRKPTFMDTYSNIVYPTNGPKLWPIDDLNTMAPPVMRRAIGRPKNRETRQMMNLEIHTYYQRDF
;
A
#
# COMPACT_ATOMS: atom_id res chain seq x y z
N MET A 1 -3.16 -1.07 23.82
CA MET A 1 -3.79 0.18 24.28
C MET A 1 -4.61 0.71 23.13
N MET A 2 -5.93 0.56 23.22
CA MET A 2 -6.89 0.92 22.17
C MET A 2 -7.03 2.44 22.12
N PHE A 3 -6.47 3.09 21.11
CA PHE A 3 -6.71 4.51 20.86
C PHE A 3 -8.00 4.64 20.03
N THR A 4 -9.15 4.42 20.64
CA THR A 4 -10.45 4.81 20.07
C THR A 4 -11.07 5.84 20.98
N ASN A 5 -10.47 7.03 21.04
CA ASN A 5 -11.06 8.17 21.72
C ASN A 5 -11.85 8.98 20.68
N LYS A 6 -13.15 9.20 20.93
CA LYS A 6 -14.07 9.97 20.04
C LYS A 6 -13.53 11.36 19.71
N GLU A 7 -12.69 11.92 20.58
CA GLU A 7 -12.04 13.22 20.41
C GLU A 7 -10.94 13.19 19.34
N MET A 8 -10.17 12.11 19.19
CA MET A 8 -9.17 12.00 18.11
C MET A 8 -9.80 11.97 16.72
N ILE A 9 -11.00 11.38 16.59
CA ILE A 9 -11.75 11.35 15.34
C ILE A 9 -12.28 12.74 14.98
N ARG A 10 -12.49 13.63 15.96
CA ARG A 10 -12.84 15.03 15.66
C ARG A 10 -11.61 15.84 15.31
N ASP A 11 -10.53 15.69 16.07
CA ASP A 11 -9.34 16.53 15.91
C ASP A 11 -8.51 16.21 14.65
N VAL A 12 -8.47 14.94 14.19
CA VAL A 12 -7.85 14.57 12.91
C VAL A 12 -8.65 15.11 11.70
N PHE A 13 -9.94 15.42 11.90
CA PHE A 13 -10.87 15.76 10.82
C PHE A 13 -11.37 17.21 10.87
N LYS A 14 -10.94 18.03 11.84
CA LYS A 14 -11.25 19.47 11.89
C LYS A 14 -10.56 20.26 10.77
N ASP A 15 -9.39 19.80 10.33
CA ASP A 15 -8.63 20.42 9.23
C ASP A 15 -9.01 19.85 7.84
N TYR A 16 -10.09 19.05 7.79
CA TYR A 16 -10.56 18.43 6.57
C TYR A 16 -11.36 19.44 5.73
N ASP A 17 -10.63 20.23 4.95
CA ASP A 17 -11.18 21.11 3.94
C ASP A 17 -11.86 20.28 2.83
N MET A 18 -13.19 20.41 2.74
CA MET A 18 -14.01 19.69 1.77
C MET A 18 -13.86 20.22 0.32
N GLU A 19 -13.26 21.40 0.13
CA GLU A 19 -13.10 22.03 -1.20
C GLU A 19 -11.84 21.55 -1.93
N ASN A 20 -10.81 21.10 -1.21
CA ASN A 20 -9.55 20.66 -1.81
C ASN A 20 -9.50 19.12 -1.92
N GLN A 21 -10.38 18.58 -2.77
CA GLN A 21 -10.57 17.16 -3.11
C GLN A 21 -9.35 16.45 -3.73
N LYS A 22 -8.11 16.79 -3.35
CA LYS A 22 -6.90 16.27 -4.01
C LYS A 22 -6.06 15.34 -3.16
N ASN A 23 -6.27 15.21 -1.85
CA ASN A 23 -5.43 14.35 -1.00
C ASN A 23 -6.17 13.70 0.19
N VAL A 24 -7.37 13.17 -0.05
CA VAL A 24 -8.12 12.44 0.99
C VAL A 24 -7.57 11.03 1.13
N PHE A 25 -6.55 10.82 1.97
CA PHE A 25 -6.10 9.56 2.62
C PHE A 25 -6.34 8.21 1.92
N ILE A 26 -6.39 8.19 0.59
CA ILE A 26 -6.27 6.99 -0.22
C ILE A 26 -4.83 6.56 -0.05
N ASN A 27 -4.63 5.34 0.45
CA ASN A 27 -3.33 4.69 0.31
C ASN A 27 -2.91 4.81 -1.17
N LYS A 28 -1.61 4.88 -1.49
CA LYS A 28 -1.11 4.86 -2.88
C LYS A 28 -1.76 3.75 -3.72
N SER A 29 -2.24 2.68 -3.08
CA SER A 29 -3.03 1.61 -3.68
C SER A 29 -4.41 2.03 -4.24
N GLY A 30 -5.06 3.08 -3.74
CA GLY A 30 -6.43 3.50 -4.11
C GLY A 30 -7.55 2.86 -3.28
N ILE A 31 -7.19 2.26 -2.14
CA ILE A 31 -8.11 1.63 -1.17
C ILE A 31 -8.17 2.50 0.09
N THR A 32 -9.37 2.74 0.60
CA THR A 32 -9.60 3.47 1.86
C THR A 32 -9.18 2.62 3.06
N CYS A 33 -8.47 3.22 4.03
CA CYS A 33 -8.17 2.53 5.28
C CYS A 33 -9.40 2.50 6.21
N PHE A 34 -9.36 1.67 7.26
CA PHE A 34 -10.48 1.52 8.20
C PHE A 34 -10.86 2.83 8.91
N HIS A 35 -9.90 3.73 9.16
CA HIS A 35 -10.17 5.04 9.75
C HIS A 35 -10.99 5.92 8.80
N VAL A 36 -10.64 5.91 7.51
CA VAL A 36 -11.36 6.67 6.48
C VAL A 36 -12.78 6.14 6.33
N ILE A 37 -12.98 4.82 6.35
CA ILE A 37 -14.31 4.20 6.30
C ILE A 37 -15.18 4.63 7.50
N ALA A 38 -14.63 4.61 8.72
CA ALA A 38 -15.35 5.05 9.92
C ALA A 38 -15.80 6.52 9.82
N CYS A 39 -14.96 7.38 9.25
CA CYS A 39 -15.31 8.79 9.06
C CYS A 39 -16.34 9.01 7.96
N ILE A 40 -16.27 8.23 6.87
CA ILE A 40 -17.28 8.23 5.81
C ILE A 40 -18.65 7.83 6.36
N TRP A 41 -18.72 6.81 7.21
CA TRP A 41 -19.96 6.45 7.89
C TRP A 41 -20.46 7.52 8.85
N ASN A 42 -19.55 8.21 9.56
CA ASN A 42 -19.92 9.31 10.46
C ASN A 42 -20.55 10.49 9.71
N ILE A 43 -20.12 10.75 8.47
CA ILE A 43 -20.74 11.76 7.58
C ILE A 43 -21.92 11.20 6.76
N LYS A 44 -22.41 9.98 7.09
CA LYS A 44 -23.54 9.30 6.44
C LYS A 44 -23.39 9.11 4.93
N LYS A 45 -22.15 8.92 4.45
CA LYS A 45 -21.87 8.59 3.06
C LYS A 45 -21.46 7.12 2.92
N GLN A 46 -21.44 6.64 1.68
CA GLN A 46 -21.06 5.26 1.38
C GLN A 46 -19.56 5.17 1.07
N PRO A 47 -18.79 4.28 1.71
CA PRO A 47 -17.36 4.13 1.47
C PRO A 47 -17.03 3.70 0.04
N GLU A 48 -17.92 2.98 -0.62
CA GLU A 48 -17.79 2.50 -1.99
C GLU A 48 -17.58 3.63 -3.00
N ASP A 49 -18.15 4.81 -2.74
CA ASP A 49 -18.03 5.99 -3.59
C ASP A 49 -16.60 6.55 -3.59
N TYR A 50 -15.84 6.28 -2.52
CA TYR A 50 -14.49 6.79 -2.29
C TYR A 50 -13.40 5.79 -2.68
N VAL A 51 -13.77 4.59 -3.15
CA VAL A 51 -12.82 3.59 -3.66
C VAL A 51 -12.45 3.93 -5.11
N ALA A 52 -11.16 3.79 -5.44
CA ALA A 52 -10.69 4.03 -6.81
C ALA A 52 -11.42 3.15 -7.84
N ALA A 53 -11.73 3.72 -9.00
CA ALA A 53 -12.52 3.05 -10.04
C ALA A 53 -11.95 1.68 -10.47
N ARG A 54 -10.64 1.48 -10.36
CA ARG A 54 -9.96 0.22 -10.69
C ARG A 54 -10.37 -0.99 -9.83
N TYR A 55 -10.97 -0.75 -8.66
CA TYR A 55 -11.46 -1.81 -7.77
C TYR A 55 -12.98 -2.04 -7.90
N ARG A 56 -13.65 -1.31 -8.80
CA ARG A 56 -15.08 -1.50 -9.04
C ARG A 56 -15.33 -2.76 -9.86
N LYS A 57 -16.48 -3.38 -9.62
CA LYS A 57 -16.96 -4.56 -10.35
C LYS A 57 -16.87 -4.45 -11.89
N PRO A 58 -17.33 -3.36 -12.55
CA PRO A 58 -17.20 -3.24 -14.01
C PRO A 58 -15.75 -3.37 -14.47
N THR A 59 -14.82 -2.62 -13.85
CA THR A 59 -13.40 -2.67 -14.20
C THR A 59 -12.79 -4.07 -14.01
N PHE A 60 -13.21 -4.79 -12.98
CA PHE A 60 -12.81 -6.17 -12.77
C PHE A 60 -13.30 -7.08 -13.90
N MET A 61 -14.59 -7.00 -14.26
CA MET A 61 -15.17 -7.78 -15.35
C MET A 61 -14.51 -7.45 -16.70
N ASP A 62 -14.23 -6.18 -16.96
CA ASP A 62 -13.56 -5.74 -18.19
C ASP A 62 -12.13 -6.28 -18.26
N THR A 63 -11.39 -6.24 -17.15
CA THR A 63 -10.01 -6.74 -17.07
C THR A 63 -9.93 -8.24 -17.35
N TYR A 64 -10.89 -9.01 -16.84
CA TYR A 64 -10.96 -10.47 -17.01
C TYR A 64 -11.96 -10.89 -18.09
N SER A 65 -12.37 -9.98 -18.97
CA SER A 65 -13.29 -10.29 -20.08
C SER A 65 -12.65 -11.21 -21.11
N ASN A 66 -11.33 -11.15 -21.24
CA ASN A 66 -10.57 -11.95 -22.16
C ASN A 66 -10.16 -13.29 -21.52
N ILE A 67 -10.18 -14.35 -22.33
CA ILE A 67 -9.69 -15.66 -21.92
C ILE A 67 -8.17 -15.58 -21.77
N VAL A 68 -7.69 -15.75 -20.54
CA VAL A 68 -6.27 -15.98 -20.27
C VAL A 68 -6.00 -17.45 -20.52
N TYR A 69 -5.39 -17.76 -21.66
CA TYR A 69 -4.97 -19.13 -21.95
C TYR A 69 -3.91 -19.57 -20.94
N PRO A 70 -3.97 -20.82 -20.44
CA PRO A 70 -2.92 -21.33 -19.58
C PRO A 70 -1.60 -21.33 -20.35
N THR A 71 -0.56 -20.78 -19.76
CA THR A 71 0.79 -20.95 -20.29
C THR A 71 1.17 -22.42 -20.15
N ASN A 72 1.85 -22.96 -21.15
CA ASN A 72 2.42 -24.30 -21.08
C ASN A 72 3.24 -24.47 -19.79
N GLY A 73 3.34 -25.70 -19.26
CA GLY A 73 4.10 -25.94 -18.04
C GLY A 73 5.61 -25.64 -18.22
N PRO A 74 6.38 -25.49 -17.13
CA PRO A 74 7.80 -25.15 -17.18
C PRO A 74 8.66 -26.06 -18.08
N LYS A 75 8.24 -27.32 -18.26
CA LYS A 75 8.90 -28.30 -19.13
C LYS A 75 8.84 -27.96 -20.63
N LEU A 76 7.90 -27.10 -21.03
CA LEU A 76 7.63 -26.72 -22.41
C LEU A 76 8.00 -25.26 -22.68
N TRP A 77 8.57 -24.56 -21.70
CA TRP A 77 9.11 -23.22 -21.91
C TRP A 77 10.37 -23.31 -22.76
N PRO A 78 10.57 -22.38 -23.71
CA PRO A 78 11.82 -22.32 -24.47
C PRO A 78 12.97 -22.13 -23.48
N ILE A 79 14.01 -22.95 -23.64
CA ILE A 79 15.27 -22.77 -22.93
C ILE A 79 15.95 -21.61 -23.65
N ASP A 80 16.09 -20.49 -22.95
CA ASP A 80 16.75 -19.30 -23.45
C ASP A 80 18.23 -19.35 -23.06
N ASP A 81 19.12 -18.91 -23.96
CA ASP A 81 20.57 -18.81 -23.70
C ASP A 81 20.91 -17.54 -22.88
N LEU A 82 19.89 -16.80 -22.43
CA LEU A 82 20.07 -15.67 -21.54
C LEU A 82 20.71 -16.10 -20.21
N ASN A 83 21.64 -15.27 -19.74
CA ASN A 83 22.24 -15.43 -18.43
C ASN A 83 21.14 -15.58 -17.37
N THR A 84 21.19 -16.69 -16.62
CA THR A 84 20.33 -16.90 -15.46
C THR A 84 20.38 -15.67 -14.57
N MET A 85 19.22 -15.01 -14.39
CA MET A 85 19.12 -13.91 -13.45
C MET A 85 19.58 -14.40 -12.08
N ALA A 86 20.66 -13.81 -11.56
CA ALA A 86 21.08 -14.09 -10.20
C ALA A 86 19.92 -13.72 -9.27
N PRO A 87 19.63 -14.54 -8.24
CA PRO A 87 18.62 -14.18 -7.26
C PRO A 87 18.99 -12.81 -6.66
N PRO A 88 18.00 -11.96 -6.36
CA PRO A 88 18.29 -10.72 -5.66
C PRO A 88 19.03 -11.07 -4.37
N VAL A 89 20.09 -10.32 -4.08
CA VAL A 89 20.90 -10.55 -2.89
C VAL A 89 19.99 -10.42 -1.67
N MET A 90 19.66 -11.55 -1.07
CA MET A 90 18.81 -11.62 0.12
C MET A 90 19.56 -11.00 1.29
N ARG A 91 19.24 -9.74 1.58
CA ARG A 91 19.71 -9.11 2.82
C ARG A 91 18.89 -9.64 3.98
N ARG A 92 19.55 -10.15 5.01
CA ARG A 92 18.88 -10.41 6.29
C ARG A 92 18.35 -9.07 6.79
N ALA A 93 17.04 -8.98 6.97
CA ALA A 93 16.46 -7.86 7.68
C ALA A 93 17.12 -7.81 9.06
N ILE A 94 17.71 -6.68 9.39
CA ILE A 94 18.14 -6.41 10.76
C ILE A 94 16.86 -6.51 11.59
N GLY A 95 16.85 -7.47 12.51
CA GLY A 95 15.66 -7.79 13.31
C GLY A 95 15.13 -6.58 14.06
N ARG A 96 13.94 -6.70 14.65
CA ARG A 96 13.35 -5.58 15.40
C ARG A 96 14.31 -5.11 16.50
N PRO A 97 14.74 -3.83 16.49
CA PRO A 97 15.67 -3.33 17.50
C PRO A 97 15.02 -3.41 18.89
N LYS A 98 15.81 -3.87 19.87
CA LYS A 98 15.35 -4.16 21.24
C LYS A 98 14.99 -2.90 22.03
N ASN A 99 15.67 -1.78 21.77
CA ASN A 99 15.46 -0.51 22.47
C ASN A 99 15.37 0.68 21.50
N ARG A 100 14.95 1.83 22.01
CA ARG A 100 14.68 3.05 21.23
C ARG A 100 15.95 3.64 20.59
N GLU A 101 17.07 3.59 21.30
CA GLU A 101 18.36 4.13 20.85
C GLU A 101 18.90 3.36 19.64
N THR A 102 18.89 2.02 19.71
CA THR A 102 19.27 1.16 18.58
C THR A 102 18.36 1.40 17.38
N ARG A 103 17.06 1.66 17.63
CA ARG A 103 16.10 1.98 16.56
C ARG A 103 16.41 3.32 15.88
N GLN A 104 16.82 4.34 16.64
CA GLN A 104 17.21 5.64 16.07
C GLN A 104 18.49 5.52 15.25
N MET A 105 19.52 4.86 15.77
CA MET A 105 20.77 4.62 15.04
C MET A 105 20.52 3.85 13.74
N MET A 106 19.71 2.78 13.80
CA MET A 106 19.36 1.97 12.64
C MET A 106 18.56 2.76 11.58
N ASN A 107 17.66 3.65 12.00
CA ASN A 107 16.91 4.50 11.06
C ASN A 107 17.84 5.52 10.35
N LEU A 108 18.86 6.04 11.03
CA LEU A 108 19.85 6.94 10.46
C LEU A 108 20.75 6.21 9.43
N GLU A 109 21.17 5.00 9.75
CA GLU A 109 21.94 4.14 8.82
C GLU A 109 21.12 3.78 7.57
N ILE A 110 19.84 3.43 7.73
CA ILE A 110 18.96 3.14 6.60
C ILE A 110 18.78 4.37 5.70
N HIS A 111 18.54 5.56 6.29
CA HIS A 111 18.34 6.79 5.54
C HIS A 111 19.58 7.20 4.74
N THR A 112 20.75 7.11 5.37
CA THR A 112 22.04 7.43 4.72
C THR A 112 22.41 6.42 3.63
N TYR A 113 22.03 5.15 3.78
CA TYR A 113 22.23 4.12 2.76
C TYR A 113 21.47 4.44 1.46
N TYR A 114 20.16 4.71 1.55
CA TYR A 114 19.34 5.02 0.36
C TYR A 114 19.65 6.38 -0.28
N GLN A 115 20.35 7.29 0.43
CA GLN A 115 20.83 8.55 -0.14
C GLN A 115 22.16 8.44 -0.89
N ARG A 116 22.89 7.33 -0.77
CA ARG A 116 24.20 7.14 -1.42
C ARG A 116 24.10 6.40 -2.76
N ASP A 117 23.04 5.65 -2.98
CA ASP A 117 22.83 4.79 -4.16
C ASP A 117 21.95 5.45 -5.24
N PHE A 118 21.75 6.78 -5.19
CA PHE A 118 21.08 7.60 -6.22
C PHE A 118 21.83 8.91 -6.47
#